data_AF-A0A7J3LM70-F1
#
_entry.id   AF-A0A7J3LM70-F1
#
_cell.length_a   1.000
_cell.length_b   1.000
_cell.length_c   1.000
_cell.angle_alpha   90.00
_cell.angle_beta   90.00
_cell.angle_gamma   90.00
#
_symmetry.space_group_name_H-M   'P 1'
#
loop_
_entity.id
_entity.type
_entity.pdbx_description
1 polymer ?
#
loop_
_entity_poly.entity_id
_entity_poly.type
_entity_poly.pdbx_seq_one_letter_code
_entity_poly.pdbx_strand_id
1 'polypeptide(L)'
;MHVKNHFLLGLLLATFLWFTQKTDLKDLILLVQSTVLIDMDHFITYIRQKKRFSLGHYIKEQRHYLKLQKPRFYMFHKIEIVLLLFLLSSFLPVLKFVSIGVAFHIFLDMLIYVRHHRSIRRMRTYSYLHDIYCGIRRVPAY
;
A
#
# COMPACT_ATOMS: atom_id res chain seq x y z
N MET A 1 2.83 7.80 -1.76
CA MET A 1 3.17 8.69 -2.91
C MET A 1 1.89 9.38 -3.42
N HIS A 2 1.93 10.30 -4.39
CA HIS A 2 0.69 10.66 -5.11
C HIS A 2 0.28 9.52 -6.03
N VAL A 3 -1.02 9.18 -6.06
CA VAL A 3 -1.65 8.16 -6.92
C VAL A 3 -1.12 8.20 -8.36
N LYS A 4 -0.91 9.41 -8.91
CA LYS A 4 -0.33 9.63 -10.24
C LYS A 4 0.98 8.86 -10.45
N ASN A 5 1.89 8.90 -9.49
CA ASN A 5 3.19 8.26 -9.64
C ASN A 5 3.08 6.74 -9.49
N HIS A 6 2.17 6.24 -8.62
CA HIS A 6 1.90 4.80 -8.50
C HIS A 6 1.38 4.25 -9.83
N PHE A 7 0.47 4.99 -10.47
CA PHE A 7 -0.04 4.65 -11.79
C PHE A 7 1.05 4.67 -12.86
N LEU A 8 1.84 5.75 -12.97
CA LEU A 8 2.89 5.86 -13.98
C LEU A 8 3.98 4.79 -13.83
N LEU A 9 4.43 4.54 -12.60
CA LEU A 9 5.43 3.50 -12.34
C LEU A 9 4.85 2.09 -12.49
N GLY A 10 3.57 1.90 -12.17
CA GLY A 10 2.85 0.65 -12.44
C GLY A 10 2.74 0.37 -13.93
N LEU A 11 2.43 1.38 -14.75
CA LEU A 11 2.45 1.28 -16.21
C LEU A 11 3.85 0.94 -16.75
N LEU A 12 4.89 1.57 -16.19
CA LEU A 12 6.28 1.26 -16.55
C LEU A 12 6.60 -0.21 -16.27
N LEU A 13 6.24 -0.72 -15.07
CA LEU A 13 6.44 -2.12 -14.71
C LEU A 13 5.65 -3.06 -15.62
N ALA A 14 4.38 -2.74 -15.91
CA ALA A 14 3.55 -3.53 -16.81
C ALA A 14 4.17 -3.60 -18.23
N THR A 15 4.67 -2.48 -18.73
CA THR A 15 5.32 -2.39 -20.04
C THR A 15 6.60 -3.24 -20.07
N PHE A 16 7.41 -3.17 -19.00
CA PHE A 16 8.58 -4.01 -18.86
C PHE A 16 8.25 -5.52 -18.88
N LEU A 17 7.19 -5.93 -18.17
CA LEU A 17 6.75 -7.33 -18.13
C LEU A 17 6.12 -7.79 -19.45
N TRP A 18 5.49 -6.89 -20.21
CA TRP A 18 5.03 -7.17 -21.56
C TRP A 18 6.21 -7.59 -22.46
N PHE A 19 7.28 -6.80 -22.48
CA PHE A 19 8.43 -7.07 -23.35
C PHE A 19 9.29 -8.25 -22.89
N THR A 20 9.46 -8.45 -21.59
CA THR A 20 10.39 -9.47 -21.07
C THR A 20 9.75 -10.84 -20.86
N GLN A 21 8.48 -10.88 -20.47
CA GLN A 21 7.79 -12.13 -20.10
C GLN A 21 6.63 -12.48 -21.02
N LYS A 22 6.31 -11.64 -22.02
CA LYS A 22 5.17 -11.81 -22.94
C LYS A 22 3.85 -12.06 -22.17
N THR A 23 3.66 -11.30 -21.09
CA THR A 23 2.50 -11.43 -20.20
C THR A 23 1.21 -11.02 -20.93
N ASP A 24 0.09 -11.69 -20.66
CA ASP A 24 -1.22 -11.33 -21.23
C ASP A 24 -1.66 -9.92 -20.84
N LEU A 25 -2.38 -9.23 -21.75
CA LEU A 25 -2.86 -7.86 -21.52
C LEU A 25 -3.77 -7.76 -20.28
N LYS A 26 -4.63 -8.75 -20.05
CA LYS A 26 -5.54 -8.80 -18.89
C LYS A 26 -4.76 -8.78 -17.57
N ASP A 27 -3.63 -9.47 -17.52
CA ASP A 27 -2.81 -9.61 -16.32
C ASP A 27 -2.03 -8.32 -16.03
N LEU A 28 -1.57 -7.66 -17.10
CA LEU A 28 -0.97 -6.33 -17.00
C LEU A 28 -1.96 -5.26 -16.52
N ILE A 29 -3.21 -5.29 -17.02
CA ILE A 29 -4.26 -4.39 -16.55
C ILE A 29 -4.50 -4.60 -15.05
N LEU A 30 -4.60 -5.86 -14.61
CA LEU A 30 -4.76 -6.20 -13.18
C LEU A 30 -3.59 -5.72 -12.33
N LEU A 31 -2.35 -5.84 -12.82
CA LEU A 31 -1.17 -5.31 -12.14
C LEU A 31 -1.26 -3.79 -11.98
N VAL A 32 -1.58 -3.05 -13.04
CA VAL A 32 -1.69 -1.58 -12.97
C VAL A 32 -2.82 -1.16 -12.04
N GLN A 33 -3.98 -1.81 -12.14
CA GLN A 33 -5.13 -1.54 -11.28
C GLN A 33 -4.80 -1.81 -9.81
N SER A 34 -4.22 -2.96 -9.48
CA SER A 34 -3.86 -3.31 -8.10
C SER A 34 -2.82 -2.36 -7.50
N THR A 35 -1.90 -1.84 -8.32
CA THR A 35 -0.92 -0.81 -7.90
C THR A 35 -1.59 0.51 -7.50
N VAL A 36 -2.80 0.82 -8.00
CA VAL A 36 -3.52 2.06 -7.70
C VAL A 36 -4.63 1.86 -6.69
N LEU A 37 -5.43 0.80 -6.85
CA LEU A 37 -6.61 0.54 -6.02
C LEU A 37 -6.26 0.33 -4.55
N ILE A 38 -5.04 -0.11 -4.26
CA ILE A 38 -4.59 -0.24 -2.88
C ILE A 38 -4.60 1.09 -2.12
N ASP A 39 -4.35 2.24 -2.78
CA ASP A 39 -4.45 3.57 -2.16
C ASP A 39 -5.87 3.92 -1.70
N MET A 40 -6.91 3.20 -2.15
CA MET A 40 -8.29 3.41 -1.67
C MET A 40 -8.43 3.10 -0.18
N ASP A 41 -7.54 2.29 0.38
CA ASP A 41 -7.57 1.94 1.80
C ASP A 41 -7.36 3.15 2.72
N HIS A 42 -6.69 4.21 2.23
CA HIS A 42 -6.51 5.47 2.92
C HIS A 42 -7.85 6.19 3.12
N PHE A 43 -8.68 6.19 2.08
CA PHE A 43 -10.00 6.81 2.13
C PHE A 43 -10.95 5.98 3.00
N ILE A 44 -10.91 4.65 2.90
CA ILE A 44 -11.66 3.75 3.79
C ILE A 44 -11.27 3.97 5.25
N THR A 45 -9.97 4.05 5.53
CA THR A 45 -9.44 4.32 6.87
C THR A 45 -9.90 5.68 7.39
N TYR A 46 -9.89 6.71 6.54
CA TYR A 46 -10.42 8.03 6.87
C TYR A 46 -11.90 7.97 7.25
N ILE A 47 -12.75 7.32 6.43
CA ILE A 47 -14.18 7.18 6.69
C ILE A 47 -14.38 6.47 8.03
N ARG A 48 -13.64 5.40 8.29
CA ARG A 48 -13.74 4.63 9.55
C ARG A 48 -13.39 5.48 10.77
N GLN A 49 -12.34 6.28 10.70
CA GLN A 49 -11.85 7.11 11.82
C GLN A 49 -12.73 8.34 12.06
N LYS A 50 -13.19 8.98 10.98
CA LYS A 50 -13.92 10.25 11.06
C LYS A 50 -15.44 10.09 11.01
N LYS A 51 -15.94 8.91 10.68
CA LYS A 51 -17.37 8.61 10.46
C LYS A 51 -18.01 9.61 9.49
N ARG A 52 -17.24 10.07 8.50
CA ARG A 52 -17.64 11.11 7.52
C ARG A 52 -17.26 10.68 6.11
N PHE A 53 -18.23 10.66 5.22
CA PHE A 53 -18.02 10.38 3.79
C PHE A 53 -17.92 11.71 3.02
N SER A 54 -16.74 12.35 3.08
CA SER A 54 -16.50 13.59 2.34
C SER A 54 -15.10 13.61 1.75
N LEU A 55 -15.04 13.58 0.42
CA LEU A 55 -13.78 13.61 -0.32
C LEU A 55 -13.02 14.93 -0.12
N GLY A 56 -13.73 16.06 -0.06
CA GLY A 56 -13.12 17.37 0.18
C GLY A 56 -12.42 17.45 1.53
N HIS A 57 -13.06 16.95 2.60
CA HIS A 57 -12.44 16.87 3.92
C HIS A 57 -11.28 15.87 3.96
N TYR A 58 -11.41 14.72 3.30
CA TYR A 58 -10.32 13.77 3.15
C TYR A 58 -9.08 14.40 2.50
N ILE A 59 -9.25 15.13 1.38
CA ILE A 59 -8.14 15.78 0.68
C ILE A 59 -7.46 16.82 1.58
N LYS A 60 -8.24 17.66 2.28
CA LYS A 60 -7.71 18.67 3.20
C LYS A 60 -6.91 18.02 4.32
N GLU A 61 -7.45 16.95 4.89
CA GLU A 61 -6.81 16.20 5.96
C GLU A 61 -5.53 15.50 5.47
N GLN A 62 -5.57 14.82 4.33
CA GLN A 62 -4.40 14.13 3.78
C GLN A 62 -3.25 15.10 3.49
N ARG A 63 -3.53 16.32 3.00
CA ARG A 63 -2.51 17.38 2.86
C ARG A 63 -1.91 17.77 4.22
N HIS A 64 -2.72 17.86 5.27
CA HIS A 64 -2.24 18.16 6.62
C HIS A 64 -1.37 17.04 7.19
N TYR A 65 -1.76 15.77 7.01
CA TYR A 65 -0.97 14.63 7.46
C TYR A 65 0.34 14.47 6.72
N LEU A 66 0.36 14.72 5.41
CA LEU A 66 1.59 14.77 4.61
C LEU A 66 2.57 15.82 5.16
N LYS A 67 2.07 17.01 5.54
CA LYS A 67 2.90 18.05 6.17
C LYS A 67 3.45 17.62 7.53
N LEU A 68 2.64 16.93 8.33
CA LEU A 68 3.06 16.47 9.67
C LEU A 68 3.92 15.20 9.64
N GLN A 69 4.06 14.57 8.48
CA GLN A 69 4.76 13.29 8.26
C GLN A 69 4.41 12.20 9.30
N LYS A 70 3.17 12.19 9.80
CA LYS A 70 2.76 11.23 10.83
C LYS A 70 2.49 9.88 10.17
N PRO A 71 3.10 8.78 10.65
CA PRO A 71 2.79 7.45 10.15
C PRO A 71 1.32 7.15 10.42
N ARG A 72 0.63 6.61 9.42
CA ARG A 72 -0.75 6.17 9.50
C ARG A 72 -0.82 4.66 9.37
N PHE A 73 -1.81 4.10 10.03
CA PHE A 73 -2.16 2.70 9.88
C PHE A 73 -2.98 2.55 8.60
N TYR A 74 -2.50 1.69 7.70
CA TYR A 74 -3.15 1.35 6.45
C TYR A 74 -3.31 -0.17 6.43
N MET A 75 -4.52 -0.64 6.13
CA MET A 75 -4.86 -2.06 6.28
C MET A 75 -4.18 -2.91 5.23
N PHE A 76 -4.08 -2.39 4.00
CA PHE A 76 -3.58 -3.18 2.87
C PHE A 76 -2.10 -2.94 2.59
N HIS A 77 -1.51 -1.86 3.10
CA HIS A 77 -0.07 -1.55 2.99
C HIS A 77 0.79 -2.32 4.01
N LYS A 78 0.48 -3.59 4.20
CA LYS A 78 1.16 -4.46 5.17
C LYS A 78 1.77 -5.63 4.46
N ILE A 79 3.01 -5.98 4.84
CA ILE A 79 3.75 -7.06 4.18
C ILE A 79 3.01 -8.39 4.31
N GLU A 80 2.27 -8.59 5.41
CA GLU A 80 1.46 -9.78 5.62
C GLU A 80 0.34 -9.93 4.58
N ILE A 81 -0.23 -8.81 4.08
CA ILE A 81 -1.24 -8.84 3.01
C ILE A 81 -0.61 -9.26 1.69
N VAL A 82 0.60 -8.78 1.39
CA VAL A 82 1.36 -9.21 0.21
C VAL A 82 1.62 -10.71 0.25
N LEU A 83 2.11 -11.20 1.39
CA LEU A 83 2.40 -12.62 1.59
C LEU A 83 1.13 -13.48 1.45
N LEU A 84 0.01 -13.02 2.03
CA LEU A 84 -1.27 -13.70 1.89
C LEU A 84 -1.73 -13.75 0.43
N LEU A 85 -1.69 -12.64 -0.30
CA LEU A 85 -2.05 -12.58 -1.72
C LEU A 85 -1.15 -13.49 -2.56
N PHE A 86 0.15 -13.54 -2.24
CA PHE A 86 1.10 -14.41 -2.91
C PHE A 86 0.80 -15.89 -2.67
N LEU A 87 0.51 -16.29 -1.42
CA LEU A 87 0.12 -17.67 -1.09
C LEU A 87 -1.21 -18.06 -1.77
N LEU A 88 -2.20 -17.16 -1.77
CA LEU A 88 -3.47 -17.40 -2.44
C LEU A 88 -3.33 -17.50 -3.95
N SER A 89 -2.29 -16.90 -4.54
CA SER A 89 -2.03 -17.00 -5.98
C SER A 89 -1.72 -18.42 -6.45
N SER A 90 -1.27 -19.31 -5.56
CA SER A 90 -1.11 -20.74 -5.85
C SER A 90 -2.44 -21.45 -6.13
N PHE A 91 -3.56 -20.92 -5.62
CA PHE A 91 -4.90 -21.46 -5.85
C PHE A 91 -5.67 -20.67 -6.91
N LEU A 92 -5.42 -19.35 -6.98
CA LEU A 92 -6.09 -18.43 -7.89
C LEU A 92 -5.03 -17.65 -8.69
N PRO A 93 -4.62 -18.14 -9.88
CA PRO A 93 -3.51 -17.55 -10.64
C PRO A 93 -3.66 -16.05 -10.94
N VAL A 94 -4.90 -15.57 -11.04
CA VAL A 94 -5.23 -14.14 -11.21
C VAL A 94 -4.65 -13.27 -10.09
N LEU A 95 -4.52 -13.80 -8.87
CA LEU A 95 -3.98 -13.08 -7.72
C LEU A 95 -2.46 -12.89 -7.81
N LYS A 96 -1.77 -13.60 -8.68
CA LYS A 96 -0.32 -13.43 -8.88
C LYS A 96 0.00 -11.99 -9.27
N PHE A 97 -0.67 -11.47 -10.30
CA PHE A 97 -0.44 -10.11 -10.79
C PHE A 97 -0.94 -9.05 -9.82
N VAL A 98 -2.03 -9.35 -9.08
CA VAL A 98 -2.50 -8.50 -7.98
C VAL A 98 -1.44 -8.42 -6.87
N SER A 99 -0.86 -9.56 -6.45
CA SER A 99 0.19 -9.59 -5.43
C SER A 99 1.43 -8.83 -5.87
N ILE A 100 1.83 -8.93 -7.15
CA ILE A 100 2.97 -8.21 -7.71
C ILE A 100 2.71 -6.70 -7.71
N GLY A 101 1.53 -6.26 -8.18
CA GLY A 101 1.17 -4.84 -8.19
C GLY A 101 1.09 -4.25 -6.78
N VAL A 102 0.51 -4.98 -5.83
CA VAL A 102 0.46 -4.60 -4.41
C VAL A 102 1.86 -4.56 -3.78
N ALA A 103 2.70 -5.57 -4.03
CA ALA A 103 4.08 -5.60 -3.56
C ALA A 103 4.88 -4.40 -4.10
N PHE A 104 4.75 -4.13 -5.39
CA PHE A 104 5.41 -3.02 -6.05
C PHE A 104 4.95 -1.68 -5.49
N HIS A 105 3.64 -1.51 -5.26
CA HIS A 105 3.12 -0.33 -4.60
C HIS A 105 3.78 -0.07 -3.24
N ILE A 106 3.78 -1.08 -2.35
CA ILE A 106 4.37 -0.97 -1.01
C ILE A 106 5.87 -0.67 -1.11
N PHE A 107 6.57 -1.29 -2.06
CA PHE A 107 7.97 -1.00 -2.33
C PHE A 107 8.21 0.47 -2.69
N LEU A 108 7.39 1.05 -3.58
CA LEU A 108 7.50 2.47 -3.95
C LEU A 108 7.26 3.40 -2.75
N ASP A 109 6.27 3.07 -1.91
CA ASP A 109 6.00 3.82 -0.69
C ASP A 109 7.15 3.71 0.33
N MET A 110 7.76 2.53 0.47
CA MET A 110 8.96 2.34 1.29
C MET A 110 10.14 3.17 0.79
N LEU A 111 10.40 3.20 -0.52
CA LEU A 111 11.49 4.01 -1.09
C LEU A 111 11.32 5.49 -0.77
N ILE A 112 10.10 6.01 -0.90
CA ILE A 112 9.81 7.41 -0.57
C ILE A 112 9.93 7.66 0.91
N TYR A 113 9.43 6.73 1.73
CA TYR A 113 9.53 6.81 3.17
C TYR A 113 10.99 6.92 3.62
N VAL A 114 11.86 6.04 3.10
CA VAL A 114 13.30 6.06 3.37
C VAL A 114 13.93 7.37 2.88
N ARG A 115 13.58 7.83 1.67
CA ARG A 115 14.07 9.11 1.13
C ARG A 115 13.69 10.30 2.00
N HIS A 116 12.49 10.30 2.58
CA HIS A 116 11.97 11.43 3.35
C HIS A 116 12.41 11.41 4.82
N HIS A 117 12.38 10.24 5.46
CA HIS A 117 12.65 10.11 6.89
C HIS A 117 14.09 9.68 7.23
N ARG A 118 14.88 9.26 6.22
CA ARG A 118 16.26 8.77 6.36
C ARG A 118 16.43 7.71 7.46
N SER A 119 15.38 6.97 7.79
CA SER A 119 15.36 6.01 8.89
C SER A 119 14.62 4.73 8.53
N ILE A 120 15.40 3.65 8.40
CA ILE A 120 14.91 2.29 8.15
C ILE A 120 14.12 1.75 9.35
N ARG A 121 14.44 2.20 10.58
CA ARG A 121 13.81 1.70 11.82
C ARG A 121 12.30 1.91 11.85
N ARG A 122 11.79 2.95 11.20
CA ARG A 122 10.35 3.22 11.14
C ARG A 122 9.61 2.42 10.08
N MET A 123 10.29 1.67 9.20
CA MET A 123 9.63 0.74 8.27
C MET A 123 8.93 -0.42 8.97
N ARG A 124 9.19 -0.61 10.28
CA ARG A 124 8.48 -1.59 11.10
C ARG A 124 6.95 -1.37 11.14
N THR A 125 6.47 -0.16 10.85
CA THR A 125 5.03 0.13 10.75
C THR A 125 4.36 -0.48 9.51
N TYR A 126 5.11 -1.13 8.61
CA TYR A 126 4.54 -1.89 7.48
C TYR A 126 4.25 -3.36 7.83
N SER A 127 4.39 -3.74 9.10
CA SER A 127 4.01 -5.06 9.61
C SER A 127 2.83 -4.95 10.57
N TYR A 128 1.83 -5.82 10.40
CA TYR A 128 0.78 -6.06 11.39
C TYR A 128 1.35 -6.61 12.70
N LEU A 129 2.30 -7.55 12.62
CA LEU A 129 2.90 -8.17 13.82
C LEU A 129 3.59 -7.12 14.70
N HIS A 130 4.27 -6.15 14.09
CA HIS A 130 4.87 -5.05 14.83
C HIS A 130 3.82 -4.16 15.51
N ASP A 131 2.72 -3.86 14.83
CA ASP A 131 1.65 -3.03 15.40
C ASP A 131 0.94 -3.75 16.56
N ILE A 132 0.71 -5.07 16.46
CA ILE A 132 0.19 -5.89 17.55
C ILE A 132 1.17 -5.88 18.72
N TYR A 133 2.46 -6.14 18.48
CA TYR A 133 3.49 -6.17 19.51
C TYR A 133 3.61 -4.84 20.26
N CYS A 134 3.61 -3.72 19.53
CA CYS A 134 3.64 -2.39 20.13
C CYS A 134 2.31 -2.00 20.80
N GLY A 135 1.17 -2.44 20.27
CA GLY A 135 -0.15 -2.23 20.86
C GLY A 135 -0.28 -2.93 22.22
N ILE A 136 0.17 -4.18 22.32
CA ILE A 136 0.20 -4.96 23.56
C ILE A 136 1.05 -4.26 24.63
N ARG A 137 2.21 -3.70 24.27
CA ARG A 137 3.09 -2.97 25.20
C ARG A 137 2.57 -1.60 25.65
N ARG A 138 1.51 -1.08 25.03
CA ARG A 138 0.88 0.20 25.41
C ARG A 138 -0.39 0.03 26.23
N VAL A 139 -0.82 -1.20 26.51
CA VAL A 139 -1.88 -1.45 27.51
C VAL A 139 -1.24 -1.20 28.87
N PRO A 140 -1.61 -0.15 29.62
CA PRO A 140 -1.16 -0.02 30.99
C PRO A 140 -1.62 -1.26 31.75
N ALA A 141 -0.69 -1.92 32.45
CA ALA A 141 -1.07 -2.91 33.45
C ALA A 141 -1.97 -2.18 34.46
N TYR A 142 -3.22 -2.64 34.57
CA TYR A 142 -4.16 -2.15 35.57
C TYR A 142 -3.64 -2.45 36.98
#